data_AF-A0AAJ1WVR4-F1
#
_entry.id   AF-A0AAJ1WVR4-F1
#
_cell.length_a   1.000
_cell.length_b   1.000
_cell.length_c   1.000
_cell.angle_alpha   90.00
_cell.angle_beta   90.00
_cell.angle_gamma   90.00
#
_symmetry.space_group_name_H-M   'P 1'
#
loop_
_entity.id
_entity.type
_entity.pdbx_description
1 polymer ?
#
loop_
_entity_poly.entity_id
_entity_poly.type
_entity_poly.pdbx_seq_one_letter_code
_entity_poly.pdbx_strand_id
1 'polypeptide(L)'
;MSNIEHQAQAQNKTAGQRAPASAGAPAKPPLSPSVIAFAGGIVAAGAIAGILLLGGGEKVGTPERPALSLIKKTDIDKASDTLAPEEKDKIVSEAKACQAPLANMRISKTTAGAGGVVRIRAGNYLSPAFNVADGPINVAVPFPGPYEAGKGEVVIEGAAKDVFVEFTPGLKIDTTAGVRRVPVFWDTSKPCGG
;
A
#
# COMPACT_ATOMS: atom_id res chain seq x y z
N MET A 1 -22.02 -2.83 58.81
CA MET A 1 -21.85 -2.27 57.45
C MET A 1 -23.21 -2.41 56.76
N SER A 2 -24.06 -1.38 56.89
CA SER A 2 -25.41 -1.30 56.29
C SER A 2 -25.28 -1.05 54.79
N ASN A 3 -25.93 -1.85 53.93
CA ASN A 3 -27.29 -1.68 53.37
C ASN A 3 -27.51 -0.31 52.74
N ILE A 4 -27.55 -0.22 51.40
CA ILE A 4 -28.71 -0.46 50.51
C ILE A 4 -29.60 0.80 50.42
N GLU A 5 -29.95 1.14 49.17
CA GLU A 5 -31.21 1.75 48.72
C GLU A 5 -31.42 3.27 48.56
N HIS A 6 -32.11 3.51 47.43
CA HIS A 6 -33.16 4.51 47.15
C HIS A 6 -32.72 5.96 46.90
N GLN A 7 -32.79 6.42 45.64
CA GLN A 7 -33.97 6.75 44.84
C GLN A 7 -34.42 8.21 45.03
N ALA A 8 -34.66 8.81 43.88
CA ALA A 8 -35.82 9.63 43.57
C ALA A 8 -35.94 11.03 44.20
N GLN A 9 -35.94 11.97 43.26
CA GLN A 9 -36.97 13.01 43.11
C GLN A 9 -36.95 14.22 44.03
N ALA A 10 -37.23 15.33 43.34
CA ALA A 10 -38.14 16.41 43.70
C ALA A 10 -37.43 17.76 43.61
N GLN A 11 -37.65 18.49 42.51
CA GLN A 11 -38.79 19.40 42.35
C GLN A 11 -38.66 20.67 43.19
N ASN A 12 -38.38 21.74 42.45
CA ASN A 12 -39.27 22.90 42.32
C ASN A 12 -39.32 23.93 43.45
N LYS A 13 -38.82 25.14 43.15
CA LYS A 13 -39.25 26.47 43.66
C LYS A 13 -38.30 27.51 43.04
N THR A 14 -38.68 28.62 42.42
CA THR A 14 -39.74 29.62 42.67
C THR A 14 -39.76 30.51 41.41
N ALA A 15 -40.82 30.53 40.60
CA ALA A 15 -41.97 31.45 40.64
C ALA A 15 -41.64 32.96 40.45
N GLY A 16 -42.29 33.55 39.43
CA GLY A 16 -42.54 34.98 39.24
C GLY A 16 -42.43 35.39 37.76
N GLN A 17 -43.40 36.00 37.08
CA GLN A 17 -44.73 36.51 37.45
C GLN A 17 -45.44 36.99 36.15
N ARG A 18 -46.75 36.69 36.00
CA ARG A 18 -47.88 37.30 35.20
C ARG A 18 -47.57 38.23 34.00
N ALA A 19 -48.01 37.93 32.75
CA ALA A 19 -49.37 38.00 32.13
C ALA A 19 -49.87 39.44 31.82
N PRO A 20 -50.77 39.74 30.84
CA PRO A 20 -51.69 38.89 30.02
C PRO A 20 -51.55 39.19 28.48
N ALA A 21 -52.31 38.69 27.49
CA ALA A 21 -53.75 38.49 27.37
C ALA A 21 -54.12 37.58 26.17
N SER A 22 -55.35 37.06 26.27
CA SER A 22 -56.11 36.13 25.44
C SER A 22 -56.22 36.44 23.94
N ALA A 23 -56.38 35.39 23.12
CA ALA A 23 -57.63 35.12 22.38
C ALA A 23 -57.52 33.90 21.44
N GLY A 24 -58.50 32.99 21.54
CA GLY A 24 -59.09 32.26 20.41
C GLY A 24 -58.32 31.10 19.77
N ALA A 25 -58.76 29.87 20.06
CA ALA A 25 -58.75 28.76 19.08
C ALA A 25 -59.74 29.09 17.92
N PRO A 26 -59.77 28.44 16.72
CA PRO A 26 -59.53 27.01 16.51
C PRO A 26 -58.97 26.56 15.13
N ALA A 27 -58.95 25.23 14.94
CA ALA A 27 -59.01 24.46 13.69
C ALA A 27 -57.71 24.09 12.94
N LYS A 28 -57.46 22.77 12.85
CA LYS A 28 -56.77 22.11 11.71
C LYS A 28 -57.77 21.96 10.55
N PRO A 29 -57.36 22.03 9.26
CA PRO A 29 -56.73 20.91 8.53
C PRO A 29 -55.81 21.40 7.36
N PRO A 30 -55.49 20.62 6.29
CA PRO A 30 -54.90 19.28 6.15
C PRO A 30 -53.50 19.33 5.47
N LEU A 31 -52.91 18.14 5.24
CA LEU A 31 -51.63 17.89 4.56
C LEU A 31 -51.43 18.60 3.20
N SER A 32 -50.20 19.07 2.93
CA SER A 32 -49.55 18.98 1.61
C SER A 32 -48.01 19.13 1.72
N PRO A 33 -47.24 18.55 0.78
CA PRO A 33 -45.81 18.31 0.89
C PRO A 33 -44.96 19.42 0.25
N SER A 34 -43.69 19.50 0.67
CA SER A 34 -42.59 20.31 0.09
C SER A 34 -42.47 21.72 0.65
N VAL A 35 -41.44 21.95 1.49
CA VAL A 35 -40.25 22.77 1.19
C VAL A 35 -39.18 22.39 2.23
N ILE A 36 -38.04 21.90 1.76
CA ILE A 36 -36.83 21.70 2.56
C ILE A 36 -36.30 23.07 2.96
N ALA A 37 -36.30 23.37 4.25
CA ALA A 37 -35.60 24.51 4.83
C ALA A 37 -34.47 24.00 5.72
N PHE A 38 -33.27 23.80 5.14
CA PHE A 38 -32.06 23.67 5.93
C PHE A 38 -31.62 25.07 6.35
N ALA A 39 -31.98 25.43 7.58
CA ALA A 39 -31.49 26.61 8.27
C ALA A 39 -30.48 26.20 9.35
N GLY A 40 -29.26 26.74 9.24
CA GLY A 40 -28.27 26.84 10.32
C GLY A 40 -27.53 25.54 10.67
N GLY A 41 -26.22 25.50 10.89
CA GLY A 41 -25.26 26.56 11.12
C GLY A 41 -24.26 26.09 12.18
N ILE A 42 -22.97 26.12 11.81
CA ILE A 42 -21.80 26.45 12.63
C ILE A 42 -21.13 25.34 13.50
N VAL A 43 -19.95 24.94 12.98
CA VAL A 43 -18.62 24.84 13.62
C VAL A 43 -18.35 23.73 14.64
N ALA A 44 -17.53 22.78 14.20
CA ALA A 44 -16.35 22.35 14.97
C ALA A 44 -15.23 21.98 14.00
N ALA A 45 -14.16 22.77 14.02
CA ALA A 45 -12.89 22.43 13.38
C ALA A 45 -12.30 21.21 14.11
N GLY A 46 -12.41 20.05 13.48
CA GLY A 46 -11.74 18.83 13.88
C GLY A 46 -11.40 18.08 12.61
N ALA A 47 -10.20 18.32 12.07
CA ALA A 47 -9.66 17.53 10.98
C ALA A 47 -9.30 16.13 11.52
N ILE A 48 -10.31 15.31 11.78
CA ILE A 48 -10.12 13.86 11.82
C ILE A 48 -10.11 13.46 10.36
N ALA A 49 -8.91 13.31 9.82
CA ALA A 49 -8.69 12.84 8.46
C ALA A 49 -9.51 11.56 8.26
N GLY A 50 -10.57 11.68 7.45
CA GLY A 50 -11.33 10.54 6.98
C GLY A 50 -10.42 9.66 6.15
N ILE A 51 -9.96 8.55 6.72
CA ILE A 51 -9.47 7.43 5.92
C ILE A 51 -10.72 6.79 5.32
N LEU A 52 -11.09 7.31 4.15
CA LEU A 52 -12.07 6.71 3.26
C LEU A 52 -11.62 5.28 2.94
N LEU A 53 -12.46 4.32 3.31
CA LEU A 53 -12.53 2.97 2.76
C LEU A 53 -12.89 3.03 1.28
N LEU A 54 -11.90 3.30 0.43
CA LEU A 54 -12.00 3.13 -1.02
C LEU A 54 -10.83 2.26 -1.45
N GLY A 55 -11.14 1.11 -2.05
CA GLY A 55 -10.20 0.16 -2.63
C GLY A 55 -9.46 0.71 -3.85
N GLY A 56 -8.77 1.83 -3.69
CA GLY A 56 -7.77 2.31 -4.63
C GLY A 56 -6.53 1.44 -4.45
N GLY A 57 -6.25 0.57 -5.43
CA GLY A 57 -5.00 -0.15 -5.48
C GLY A 57 -3.83 0.82 -5.26
N GLU A 58 -2.92 0.45 -4.36
CA GLU A 58 -1.71 1.22 -4.06
C GLU A 58 -1.00 1.53 -5.38
N LYS A 59 -0.92 2.80 -5.76
CA LYS A 59 -0.35 3.25 -7.05
C LYS A 59 1.03 3.87 -6.90
N VAL A 60 1.39 4.24 -5.67
CA VAL A 60 2.64 4.91 -5.33
C VAL A 60 3.26 4.11 -4.20
N GLY A 61 4.50 3.65 -4.39
CA GLY A 61 5.15 2.84 -3.38
C GLY A 61 5.73 3.65 -2.24
N THR A 62 6.01 2.93 -1.16
CA THR A 62 6.59 3.47 0.07
C THR A 62 7.91 2.75 0.37
N PRO A 63 8.80 3.29 1.23
CA PRO A 63 10.00 2.57 1.64
C PRO A 63 9.70 1.22 2.32
N GLU A 64 8.56 1.13 3.02
CA GLU A 64 8.11 -0.10 3.69
C GLU A 64 7.57 -1.13 2.72
N ARG A 65 6.91 -0.66 1.64
CA ARG A 65 6.39 -1.50 0.57
C ARG A 65 6.59 -0.80 -0.78
N PRO A 66 7.76 -0.97 -1.42
CA PRO A 66 8.02 -0.28 -2.67
C PRO A 66 7.41 -1.04 -3.86
N ALA A 67 7.24 -0.33 -4.97
CA ALA A 67 6.72 -0.91 -6.20
C ALA A 67 7.82 -1.61 -7.01
N LEU A 68 7.49 -2.77 -7.58
CA LEU A 68 8.27 -3.43 -8.62
C LEU A 68 7.90 -2.88 -10.00
N SER A 69 8.93 -2.64 -10.81
CA SER A 69 8.77 -2.18 -12.20
C SER A 69 8.82 -3.35 -13.16
N LEU A 70 8.03 -3.27 -14.24
CA LEU A 70 8.02 -4.30 -15.28
C LEU A 70 9.21 -4.15 -16.25
N ILE A 71 9.70 -5.28 -16.73
CA ILE A 71 10.51 -5.35 -17.94
C ILE A 71 9.58 -5.29 -19.15
N LYS A 72 9.88 -4.39 -20.08
CA LYS A 72 9.14 -4.29 -21.34
C LYS A 72 9.39 -5.52 -22.18
N LYS A 73 8.37 -5.95 -22.94
CA LYS A 73 8.48 -7.14 -23.80
C LYS A 73 9.67 -7.11 -24.76
N THR A 74 10.04 -5.94 -25.28
CA THR A 74 11.20 -5.74 -26.18
C THR A 74 12.55 -5.98 -25.50
N ASP A 75 12.61 -5.91 -24.17
CA ASP A 75 13.83 -5.99 -23.39
C ASP A 75 14.02 -7.37 -22.73
N ILE A 76 13.02 -8.26 -22.84
CA ILE A 76 13.03 -9.60 -22.22
C ILE A 76 14.26 -10.41 -22.67
N ASP A 77 14.58 -10.40 -23.97
CA ASP A 77 15.70 -11.19 -24.50
C ASP A 77 17.03 -10.76 -23.86
N LYS A 78 17.27 -9.45 -23.78
CA LYS A 78 18.46 -8.91 -23.12
C LYS A 78 18.47 -9.20 -21.62
N ALA A 79 17.32 -9.10 -20.96
CA ALA A 79 17.23 -9.29 -19.52
C ALA A 79 17.36 -10.76 -19.10
N SER A 80 17.05 -11.68 -20.02
CA SER A 80 17.10 -13.12 -19.80
C SER A 80 18.48 -13.66 -19.43
N ASP A 81 19.56 -12.93 -19.76
CA ASP A 81 20.93 -13.31 -19.42
C ASP A 81 21.23 -13.21 -17.91
N THR A 82 20.32 -12.60 -17.16
CA THR A 82 20.42 -12.51 -15.69
C THR A 82 19.57 -13.54 -14.96
N LEU A 83 18.81 -14.36 -15.69
CA LEU A 83 18.00 -15.42 -15.12
C LEU A 83 18.84 -16.66 -14.79
N ALA A 84 18.33 -17.48 -13.87
CA ALA A 84 18.88 -18.80 -13.62
C ALA A 84 18.80 -19.67 -14.90
N PRO A 85 19.92 -20.26 -15.38
CA PRO A 85 19.95 -21.01 -16.63
C PRO A 85 18.93 -22.15 -16.71
N GLU A 86 18.62 -22.77 -15.58
CA GLU A 86 17.77 -23.96 -15.47
C GLU A 86 16.29 -23.65 -15.75
N GLU A 87 15.84 -22.43 -15.45
CA GLU A 87 14.45 -22.00 -15.59
C GLU A 87 14.26 -20.95 -16.70
N LYS A 88 15.37 -20.44 -17.26
CA LYS A 88 15.40 -19.31 -18.20
C LYS A 88 14.40 -19.47 -19.35
N ASP A 89 14.43 -20.58 -20.08
CA ASP A 89 13.61 -20.77 -21.28
C ASP A 89 12.11 -20.74 -20.96
N LYS A 90 11.73 -21.40 -19.86
CA LYS A 90 10.35 -21.40 -19.37
C LYS A 90 9.90 -19.98 -19.01
N ILE A 91 10.69 -19.30 -18.17
CA ILE A 91 10.40 -17.96 -17.69
C ILE A 91 10.28 -16.96 -18.85
N VAL A 92 11.22 -17.01 -19.81
CA VAL A 92 11.21 -16.14 -21.00
C VAL A 92 9.99 -16.40 -21.87
N SER A 93 9.63 -17.66 -22.07
CA SER A 93 8.45 -18.05 -22.85
C SER A 93 7.16 -17.49 -22.24
N GLU A 94 6.96 -17.69 -20.93
CA GLU A 94 5.80 -17.18 -20.19
C GLU A 94 5.74 -15.64 -20.19
N ALA A 95 6.88 -14.98 -20.05
CA ALA A 95 6.97 -13.52 -20.09
C ALA A 95 6.65 -12.96 -21.48
N LYS A 96 7.17 -13.57 -22.55
CA LYS A 96 6.85 -13.18 -23.93
C LYS A 96 5.37 -13.43 -24.28
N ALA A 97 4.76 -14.45 -23.68
CA ALA A 97 3.34 -14.74 -23.80
C ALA A 97 2.45 -13.83 -22.92
N CYS A 98 3.04 -12.92 -22.13
CA CYS A 98 2.34 -12.05 -21.18
C CYS A 98 1.55 -12.80 -20.10
N GLN A 99 1.91 -14.06 -19.82
CA GLN A 99 1.28 -14.88 -18.80
C GLN A 99 1.90 -14.62 -17.42
N ALA A 100 3.22 -14.51 -17.37
CA ALA A 100 3.98 -14.21 -16.17
C ALA A 100 5.10 -13.22 -16.52
N PRO A 101 4.85 -11.90 -16.41
CA PRO A 101 5.85 -10.91 -16.78
C PRO A 101 7.04 -10.90 -15.82
N LEU A 102 8.09 -10.19 -16.25
CA LEU A 102 9.31 -10.04 -15.47
C LEU A 102 9.36 -8.68 -14.81
N ALA A 103 9.86 -8.65 -13.59
CA ALA A 103 10.21 -7.44 -12.88
C ALA A 103 11.68 -7.08 -13.14
N ASN A 104 11.95 -5.78 -13.23
CA ASN A 104 13.30 -5.23 -13.27
C ASN A 104 13.73 -4.81 -11.87
N MET A 105 14.93 -5.19 -11.48
CA MET A 105 15.59 -4.71 -10.28
C MET A 105 17.00 -4.24 -10.63
N ARG A 106 17.35 -2.98 -10.31
CA ARG A 106 18.71 -2.50 -10.49
C ARG A 106 19.46 -2.52 -9.17
N ILE A 107 20.64 -3.14 -9.15
CA ILE A 107 21.46 -3.32 -7.96
C ILE A 107 22.75 -2.55 -8.14
N SER A 108 23.20 -1.80 -7.14
CA SER A 108 24.45 -1.03 -7.20
C SER A 108 25.02 -0.82 -5.80
N LYS A 109 26.33 -0.60 -5.68
CA LYS A 109 26.92 -0.16 -4.40
C LYS A 109 26.67 1.33 -4.17
N THR A 110 26.52 1.75 -2.91
CA THR A 110 26.31 3.16 -2.57
C THR A 110 27.60 3.93 -2.24
N THR A 111 28.67 3.22 -1.85
CA THR A 111 29.97 3.82 -1.47
C THR A 111 31.12 2.96 -1.98
N ALA A 112 32.35 3.47 -1.98
CA ALA A 112 33.52 2.74 -2.49
C ALA A 112 33.83 1.44 -1.72
N GLY A 113 33.53 1.40 -0.42
CA GLY A 113 33.71 0.21 0.44
C GLY A 113 32.47 -0.67 0.57
N ALA A 114 31.40 -0.37 -0.16
CA ALA A 114 30.17 -1.15 -0.21
C ALA A 114 30.22 -2.22 -1.30
N GLY A 115 29.23 -3.11 -1.30
CA GLY A 115 29.12 -4.21 -2.26
C GLY A 115 29.12 -5.59 -1.60
N GLY A 116 29.41 -6.61 -2.39
CA GLY A 116 29.41 -8.01 -1.97
C GLY A 116 28.61 -8.90 -2.91
N VAL A 117 28.16 -10.04 -2.41
CA VAL A 117 27.42 -11.02 -3.23
C VAL A 117 25.96 -11.02 -2.82
N VAL A 118 25.06 -10.89 -3.79
CA VAL A 118 23.61 -11.00 -3.57
C VAL A 118 22.97 -12.06 -4.45
N ARG A 119 21.92 -12.69 -3.94
CA ARG A 119 20.95 -13.49 -4.68
C ARG A 119 19.57 -12.98 -4.34
N ILE A 120 18.66 -13.05 -5.31
CA ILE A 120 17.29 -12.59 -5.17
C ILE A 120 16.38 -13.80 -5.27
N ARG A 121 15.54 -13.97 -4.25
CA ARG A 121 14.45 -14.94 -4.22
C ARG A 121 13.13 -14.22 -4.43
N ALA A 122 12.37 -14.69 -5.41
CA ALA A 122 11.03 -14.21 -5.70
C ALA A 122 10.10 -15.41 -5.81
N GLY A 123 9.31 -15.66 -4.76
CA GLY A 123 8.55 -16.90 -4.64
C GLY A 123 9.49 -18.11 -4.59
N ASN A 124 9.31 -19.05 -5.53
CA ASN A 124 10.15 -20.25 -5.66
C ASN A 124 11.42 -20.03 -6.47
N TYR A 125 11.49 -18.95 -7.26
CA TYR A 125 12.65 -18.63 -8.07
C TYR A 125 13.80 -18.10 -7.19
N LEU A 126 15.02 -18.55 -7.48
CA LEU A 126 16.24 -18.04 -6.87
C LEU A 126 17.23 -17.66 -7.97
N SER A 127 17.64 -16.40 -8.00
CA SER A 127 18.58 -15.89 -9.01
C SER A 127 19.97 -16.52 -8.91
N PRO A 128 20.78 -16.39 -9.97
CA PRO A 128 22.23 -16.50 -9.88
C PRO A 128 22.80 -15.54 -8.83
N ALA A 129 24.04 -15.79 -8.42
CA ALA A 129 24.78 -14.88 -7.56
C ALA A 129 25.30 -13.69 -8.37
N PHE A 130 25.01 -12.48 -7.90
CA PHE A 130 25.50 -11.23 -8.48
C PHE A 130 26.57 -10.63 -7.57
N ASN A 131 27.77 -10.45 -8.12
CA ASN A 131 28.84 -9.73 -7.46
C ASN A 131 28.62 -8.22 -7.65
N VAL A 132 28.11 -7.56 -6.61
CA VAL A 132 27.91 -6.11 -6.58
C VAL A 132 29.27 -5.45 -6.31
N ALA A 133 30.06 -5.29 -7.37
CA ALA A 133 31.37 -4.66 -7.33
C ALA A 133 31.31 -3.25 -7.92
N ASP A 134 31.38 -3.12 -9.25
CA ASP A 134 31.41 -1.83 -9.92
C ASP A 134 30.28 -1.70 -10.95
N GLY A 135 29.61 -0.55 -10.92
CA GLY A 135 28.49 -0.24 -11.81
C GLY A 135 27.15 -0.87 -11.39
N PRO A 136 26.04 -0.36 -11.93
CA PRO A 136 24.73 -0.93 -11.72
C PRO A 136 24.53 -2.23 -12.51
N ILE A 137 23.91 -3.21 -11.89
CA ILE A 137 23.50 -4.49 -12.50
C ILE A 137 21.97 -4.45 -12.62
N ASN A 138 21.45 -4.54 -13.84
CA ASN A 138 20.00 -4.73 -14.04
C ASN A 138 19.71 -6.23 -13.99
N VAL A 139 18.75 -6.63 -13.18
CA VAL A 139 18.40 -8.03 -12.94
C VAL A 139 16.94 -8.25 -13.27
N ALA A 140 16.67 -9.29 -14.05
CA ALA A 140 15.34 -9.82 -14.26
C ALA A 140 14.98 -10.82 -13.17
N VAL A 141 13.78 -10.67 -12.62
CA VAL A 141 13.19 -11.67 -11.72
C VAL A 141 11.72 -11.89 -12.08
N PRO A 142 11.17 -13.11 -11.95
CA PRO A 142 9.73 -13.31 -11.92
C PRO A 142 9.09 -12.53 -10.77
N PHE A 143 7.81 -12.21 -10.88
CA PHE A 143 7.07 -11.66 -9.74
C PHE A 143 6.99 -12.70 -8.61
N PRO A 144 7.09 -12.28 -7.34
CA PRO A 144 7.18 -13.20 -6.19
C PRO A 144 5.89 -13.97 -5.86
N GLY A 145 4.81 -13.71 -6.61
CA GLY A 145 3.53 -14.39 -6.51
C GLY A 145 2.78 -14.31 -7.84
N PRO A 146 1.57 -14.88 -7.94
CA PRO A 146 0.74 -14.75 -9.13
C PRO A 146 0.60 -13.27 -9.52
N TYR A 147 0.80 -12.95 -10.81
CA TYR A 147 0.83 -11.55 -11.23
C TYR A 147 -0.44 -10.79 -10.85
N GLU A 148 -1.60 -11.43 -10.98
CA GLU A 148 -2.91 -10.86 -10.61
C GLU A 148 -3.07 -10.52 -9.12
N ALA A 149 -2.21 -11.06 -8.25
CA ALA A 149 -2.23 -10.72 -6.82
C ALA A 149 -1.75 -9.29 -6.55
N GLY A 150 -0.93 -8.73 -7.46
CA GLY A 150 -0.41 -7.36 -7.35
C GLY A 150 0.55 -7.12 -6.18
N LYS A 151 0.93 -8.16 -5.44
CA LYS A 151 1.77 -8.07 -4.23
C LYS A 151 2.49 -9.37 -3.93
N GLY A 152 3.61 -9.25 -3.21
CA GLY A 152 4.36 -10.40 -2.70
C GLY A 152 5.57 -9.95 -1.88
N GLU A 153 6.54 -10.86 -1.74
CA GLU A 153 7.76 -10.59 -0.99
C GLU A 153 8.97 -10.97 -1.84
N VAL A 154 9.91 -10.04 -1.98
CA VAL A 154 11.24 -10.31 -2.50
C VAL A 154 12.19 -10.50 -1.32
N VAL A 155 12.97 -11.57 -1.36
CA VAL A 155 14.01 -11.84 -0.35
C VAL A 155 15.36 -11.66 -1.01
N ILE A 156 16.18 -10.80 -0.43
CA ILE A 156 17.56 -10.56 -0.88
C ILE A 156 18.47 -11.22 0.14
N GLU A 157 19.28 -12.16 -0.33
CA GLU A 157 20.17 -12.98 0.49
C GLU A 157 21.61 -12.94 -0.04
N GLY A 158 22.56 -13.33 0.80
CA GLY A 158 23.99 -13.26 0.48
C GLY A 158 24.76 -12.51 1.55
N ALA A 159 25.91 -11.96 1.16
CA ALA A 159 26.79 -11.21 2.03
C ALA A 159 27.16 -9.91 1.31
N ALA A 160 26.29 -8.91 1.43
CA ALA A 160 26.48 -7.61 0.82
C ALA A 160 26.12 -6.48 1.79
N LYS A 161 26.94 -5.43 1.76
CA LYS A 161 26.83 -4.26 2.62
C LYS A 161 26.53 -3.02 1.79
N ASP A 162 25.64 -2.16 2.30
CA ASP A 162 25.37 -0.83 1.72
C ASP A 162 25.02 -0.86 0.21
N VAL A 163 24.26 -1.87 -0.20
CA VAL A 163 23.80 -2.05 -1.58
C VAL A 163 22.49 -1.30 -1.79
N PHE A 164 22.38 -0.53 -2.86
CA PHE A 164 21.13 0.07 -3.31
C PHE A 164 20.42 -0.86 -4.29
N VAL A 165 19.14 -1.09 -4.03
CA VAL A 165 18.24 -1.80 -4.93
C VAL A 165 17.14 -0.84 -5.37
N GLU A 166 17.06 -0.65 -6.68
CA GLU A 166 16.09 0.21 -7.32
C GLU A 166 14.73 -0.49 -7.36
N PHE A 167 13.91 -0.14 -6.37
CA PHE A 167 12.46 -0.22 -6.41
C PHE A 167 11.89 1.19 -6.59
N THR A 168 10.57 1.37 -6.52
CA THR A 168 9.95 2.71 -6.44
C THR A 168 9.19 2.87 -5.11
N PRO A 169 9.76 3.57 -4.10
CA PRO A 169 11.09 4.18 -4.04
C PRO A 169 12.21 3.14 -3.85
N GLY A 170 13.45 3.49 -4.20
CA GLY A 170 14.60 2.59 -4.05
C GLY A 170 15.04 2.44 -2.59
N LEU A 171 15.68 1.30 -2.29
CA LEU A 171 16.04 0.92 -0.93
C LEU A 171 17.54 0.66 -0.79
N LYS A 172 18.10 1.09 0.34
CA LYS A 172 19.43 0.67 0.79
C LYS A 172 19.32 -0.60 1.64
N ILE A 173 20.13 -1.59 1.33
CA ILE A 173 20.06 -2.94 1.88
C ILE A 173 21.42 -3.38 2.40
N ASP A 174 21.39 -4.03 3.56
CA ASP A 174 22.51 -4.73 4.17
C ASP A 174 22.05 -6.16 4.47
N THR A 175 22.84 -7.14 4.04
CA THR A 175 22.60 -8.59 4.20
C THR A 175 23.76 -9.27 4.94
N THR A 176 24.72 -8.53 5.49
CA THR A 176 25.86 -9.11 6.21
C THR A 176 25.46 -9.90 7.46
N ALA A 177 24.32 -9.57 8.06
CA ALA A 177 23.76 -10.25 9.23
C ALA A 177 22.63 -11.25 8.89
N GLY A 178 22.33 -11.48 7.61
CA GLY A 178 21.26 -12.39 7.18
C GLY A 178 20.49 -11.89 5.96
N VAL A 179 19.26 -12.37 5.79
CA VAL A 179 18.44 -12.02 4.63
C VAL A 179 17.65 -10.74 4.86
N ARG A 180 17.45 -9.95 3.79
CA ARG A 180 16.53 -8.82 3.78
C ARG A 180 15.25 -9.21 3.07
N ARG A 181 14.13 -9.18 3.80
CA ARG A 181 12.79 -9.36 3.24
C ARG A 181 12.19 -8.00 2.91
N VAL A 182 11.66 -7.86 1.70
CA VAL A 182 11.04 -6.63 1.21
C VAL A 182 9.65 -6.99 0.69
N PRO A 183 8.57 -6.62 1.41
CA PRO A 183 7.25 -6.74 0.84
C PRO A 183 7.12 -5.72 -0.29
N VAL A 184 6.56 -6.14 -1.43
CA VAL A 184 6.47 -5.33 -2.65
C VAL A 184 5.07 -5.42 -3.24
N PHE A 185 4.73 -4.46 -4.09
CA PHE A 185 3.52 -4.49 -4.91
C PHE A 185 3.82 -4.09 -6.36
N TRP A 186 2.87 -4.29 -7.25
CA TRP A 186 2.96 -3.90 -8.66
C TRP A 186 1.58 -3.66 -9.27
N ASP A 187 1.56 -2.92 -10.39
CA ASP A 187 0.34 -2.61 -11.12
C ASP A 187 -0.04 -3.76 -12.06
N THR A 188 -1.17 -4.42 -11.79
CA THR A 188 -1.64 -5.57 -12.58
C THR A 188 -2.33 -5.18 -13.89
N SER A 189 -2.63 -3.89 -14.11
CA SER A 189 -3.43 -3.44 -15.26
C SER A 189 -2.74 -3.61 -16.62
N LYS A 190 -1.41 -3.77 -16.66
CA LYS A 190 -0.62 -3.86 -17.90
C LYS A 190 0.50 -4.90 -17.77
N PRO A 191 0.21 -6.21 -17.91
CA PRO A 191 1.19 -7.27 -17.65
C PRO A 191 2.46 -7.18 -18.50
N CYS A 192 2.43 -6.59 -19.70
CA CYS A 192 3.61 -6.57 -20.59
C CYS A 192 4.24 -5.18 -20.80
N GLY A 193 3.81 -4.16 -20.03
CA GLY A 193 4.19 -2.77 -20.30
C GLY A 193 3.58 -2.29 -21.62
N GLY A 194 2.55 -1.45 -21.54
CA GLY A 194 1.91 -0.86 -22.73
C GLY A 194 2.78 0.12 -23.48
#